data_AF-A0A7W3RHM2-F1
#
_entry.id   AF-A0A7W3RHM2-F1
#
_cell.length_a   1.000
_cell.length_b   1.000
_cell.length_c   1.000
_cell.angle_alpha   90.00
_cell.angle_beta   90.00
_cell.angle_gamma   90.00
#
_symmetry.space_group_name_H-M   'P 1'
#
loop_
_entity.id
_entity.type
_entity.pdbx_description
1 polymer ?
#
loop_
_entity_poly.entity_id
_entity_poly.type
_entity_poly.pdbx_seq_one_letter_code
_entity_poly.pdbx_strand_id
1 'polypeptide(L)'
;MKQFELKRVKDLLSIDLTNLIIESKKEGFLFLERLINDYKNGTNTFSKPGEFLYGVFNQEGSVIAIGGINKDPFSTNERIGRLRRFYVSKGYRRKGVGKSLVTRILKDASEHYEIIVLYTDTEHAGKFYTSLGFIKDSNSLKSTHSLKL
;
A
#
# COMPACT_ATOMS: atom_id res chain seq x y z
N MET A 1 24.31 8.33 1.25
CA MET A 1 23.79 7.06 1.84
C MET A 1 22.27 7.08 1.75
N LYS A 2 21.61 5.99 1.34
CA LYS A 2 20.13 5.93 1.31
C LYS A 2 19.61 5.97 2.75
N GLN A 3 18.78 6.97 3.07
CA GLN A 3 18.19 7.16 4.40
C GLN A 3 17.19 6.07 4.78
N PHE A 4 16.59 5.42 3.76
CA PHE A 4 15.58 4.40 3.92
C PHE A 4 15.83 3.23 2.97
N GLU A 5 15.48 2.03 3.41
CA GLU A 5 15.62 0.82 2.63
C GLU A 5 14.24 0.29 2.24
N LEU A 6 13.99 0.07 0.95
CA LEU A 6 12.73 -0.47 0.44
C LEU A 6 12.93 -1.94 0.09
N LYS A 7 12.11 -2.83 0.66
CA LYS A 7 12.17 -4.28 0.43
C LYS A 7 10.81 -4.88 0.14
N ARG A 8 10.79 -5.91 -0.71
CA ARG A 8 9.63 -6.79 -0.85
C ARG A 8 9.50 -7.62 0.44
N VAL A 9 8.29 -7.66 0.99
CA VAL A 9 7.95 -8.45 2.17
C VAL A 9 7.52 -9.83 1.70
N LYS A 10 8.37 -10.83 1.93
CA LYS A 10 8.08 -12.24 1.60
C LYS A 10 7.33 -12.95 2.73
N ASP A 11 7.71 -12.64 3.97
CA ASP A 11 7.04 -13.13 5.18
C ASP A 11 6.71 -11.94 6.08
N LEU A 12 5.42 -11.62 6.19
CA LEU A 12 4.95 -10.51 7.02
C LEU A 12 5.12 -10.78 8.52
N LEU A 13 5.08 -12.05 8.94
CA LEU A 13 5.16 -12.43 10.35
C LEU A 13 6.59 -12.34 10.89
N SER A 14 7.59 -12.30 10.00
CA SER A 14 8.99 -12.05 10.34
C SER A 14 9.30 -10.56 10.64
N ILE A 15 8.33 -9.66 10.44
CA ILE A 15 8.50 -8.21 10.55
C ILE A 15 7.72 -7.68 11.75
N ASP A 16 8.38 -6.91 12.61
CA ASP A 16 7.69 -6.17 13.66
C ASP A 16 6.96 -4.94 13.11
N LEU A 17 5.63 -5.04 13.04
CA LEU A 17 4.71 -3.96 12.66
C LEU A 17 4.03 -3.28 13.85
N THR A 18 4.39 -3.64 15.08
CA THR A 18 3.70 -3.20 16.31
C THR A 18 3.57 -1.68 16.37
N ASN A 19 4.68 -0.96 16.12
CA ASN A 19 4.69 0.50 16.16
C ASN A 19 3.76 1.13 15.10
N LEU A 20 3.76 0.61 13.87
CA LEU A 20 2.87 1.10 12.81
C LEU A 20 1.40 0.82 13.13
N ILE A 21 1.09 -0.34 13.70
CA ILE A 21 -0.29 -0.69 14.09
C ILE A 21 -0.78 0.23 15.21
N ILE A 22 0.04 0.45 16.24
CA ILE A 22 -0.31 1.35 17.35
C ILE A 22 -0.53 2.77 16.81
N GLU A 23 0.38 3.27 15.97
CA GLU A 23 0.27 4.61 15.40
C GLU A 23 -0.95 4.75 14.48
N SER A 24 -1.18 3.78 13.58
CA SER A 24 -2.31 3.84 12.65
C SER A 24 -3.65 3.79 13.39
N LYS A 25 -3.77 2.97 14.45
CA LYS A 25 -4.97 2.91 15.30
C LYS A 25 -5.25 4.23 16.00
N LYS A 26 -4.22 4.91 16.52
CA LYS A 26 -4.36 6.25 17.12
C LYS A 26 -4.86 7.29 16.10
N GLU A 27 -4.58 7.10 14.82
CA GLU A 27 -5.09 7.93 13.72
C GLU A 27 -6.45 7.45 13.16
N GLY A 28 -7.07 6.41 13.76
CA GLY A 28 -8.35 5.86 13.31
C GLY A 28 -8.25 4.82 12.18
N PHE A 29 -7.05 4.44 11.78
CA PHE A 29 -6.81 3.47 10.71
C PHE A 29 -6.65 2.04 11.25
N LEU A 30 -7.70 1.23 11.09
CA LEU A 30 -7.74 -0.18 11.52
C LEU A 30 -7.22 -1.17 10.47
N PHE A 31 -6.89 -0.70 9.26
CA PHE A 31 -6.58 -1.60 8.15
C PHE A 31 -5.22 -2.30 8.30
N LEU A 32 -4.28 -1.81 9.11
CA LEU A 32 -3.02 -2.51 9.37
C LEU A 32 -3.20 -3.71 10.31
N GLU A 33 -4.10 -3.62 11.29
CA GLU A 33 -4.51 -4.79 12.06
C GLU A 33 -5.19 -5.83 11.17
N ARG A 34 -6.07 -5.36 10.26
CA ARG A 34 -6.68 -6.24 9.27
C ARG A 34 -5.65 -6.88 8.34
N LEU A 35 -4.59 -6.17 7.95
CA LEU A 35 -3.48 -6.74 7.18
C LEU A 35 -2.86 -7.95 7.91
N ILE A 36 -2.53 -7.82 9.20
CA ILE A 36 -1.97 -8.94 9.98
C ILE A 36 -2.95 -10.10 10.07
N ASN A 37 -4.21 -9.83 10.37
CA ASN A 37 -5.23 -10.87 10.52
C ASN A 37 -5.49 -11.61 9.21
N ASP A 38 -5.66 -10.88 8.10
CA ASP A 38 -5.84 -11.44 6.76
C ASP A 38 -4.62 -12.29 6.32
N TYR A 39 -3.42 -11.89 6.75
CA TYR A 39 -2.20 -12.64 6.45
C TYR A 39 -2.11 -13.93 7.27
N LYS A 40 -2.36 -13.85 8.59
CA LYS A 40 -2.33 -15.00 9.51
C LYS A 40 -3.35 -16.07 9.15
N ASN A 41 -4.55 -15.66 8.73
CA ASN A 41 -5.62 -16.59 8.37
C ASN A 41 -5.59 -17.02 6.89
N GLY A 42 -4.61 -16.55 6.11
CA GLY A 42 -4.45 -16.91 4.70
C GLY A 42 -5.41 -16.24 3.72
N THR A 43 -6.34 -15.40 4.18
CA THR A 43 -7.33 -14.73 3.31
C THR A 43 -6.67 -13.79 2.30
N ASN A 44 -5.60 -13.11 2.72
CA ASN A 44 -4.79 -12.29 1.84
C ASN A 44 -3.33 -12.26 2.31
N THR A 45 -2.47 -12.97 1.59
CA THR A 45 -1.04 -13.06 1.85
C THR A 45 -0.19 -12.34 0.79
N PHE A 46 -0.83 -11.62 -0.15
CA PHE A 46 -0.15 -10.96 -1.28
C PHE A 46 0.77 -11.90 -2.08
N SER A 47 0.34 -13.16 -2.21
CA SER A 47 1.16 -14.25 -2.76
C SER A 47 0.70 -14.73 -4.14
N LYS A 48 -0.45 -14.26 -4.64
CA LYS A 48 -0.93 -14.63 -5.97
C LYS A 48 -0.09 -13.95 -7.06
N PRO A 49 -0.10 -14.46 -8.31
CA PRO A 49 0.56 -13.80 -9.43
C PRO A 49 0.12 -12.33 -9.55
N GLY A 50 1.09 -11.43 -9.70
CA GLY A 50 0.85 -9.98 -9.73
C GLY A 50 0.55 -9.34 -8.37
N GLU A 51 0.62 -10.07 -7.26
CA GLU A 51 0.47 -9.49 -5.92
C GLU A 51 1.82 -9.26 -5.25
N PHE A 52 1.92 -8.11 -4.57
CA PHE A 52 3.15 -7.69 -3.92
C PHE A 52 2.85 -6.96 -2.62
N LEU A 53 3.65 -7.21 -1.60
CA LEU A 53 3.71 -6.41 -0.38
C LEU A 53 5.12 -5.85 -0.23
N TYR A 54 5.21 -4.56 0.08
CA TYR A 54 6.47 -3.84 0.24
C TYR A 54 6.52 -3.13 1.59
N GLY A 55 7.71 -3.09 2.17
CA GLY A 55 8.03 -2.36 3.39
C GLY A 55 9.16 -1.36 3.13
N VAL A 56 9.13 -0.25 3.85
CA VAL A 56 10.24 0.70 3.93
C VAL A 56 10.76 0.70 5.36
N PHE A 57 12.08 0.60 5.51
CA PHE A 57 12.80 0.44 6.76
C PHE A 57 13.72 1.64 7.00
N ASN A 58 13.85 2.07 8.25
CA ASN A 58 14.85 3.07 8.66
C ASN A 58 16.23 2.40 8.89
N GLN A 59 17.21 3.19 9.33
CA GLN A 59 18.59 2.73 9.55
C GLN A 59 18.68 1.72 10.70
N GLU A 60 17.76 1.81 11.66
CA GLU A 60 17.62 0.91 12.80
C GLU A 60 16.89 -0.39 12.43
N GLY A 61 16.48 -0.56 11.17
CA GLY A 61 15.77 -1.77 10.70
C GLY A 61 14.29 -1.82 11.09
N SER A 62 13.73 -0.76 11.65
CA SER A 62 12.29 -0.66 11.95
C SER A 62 11.49 -0.33 10.69
N VAL A 63 10.32 -0.96 10.52
CA VAL A 63 9.42 -0.61 9.40
C VAL A 63 8.72 0.72 9.68
N ILE A 64 8.88 1.64 8.74
CA ILE A 64 8.33 3.00 8.78
C ILE A 64 7.23 3.23 7.75
N ALA A 65 7.07 2.33 6.77
CA ALA A 65 5.96 2.33 5.85
C ALA A 65 5.70 0.92 5.31
N ILE A 66 4.45 0.65 4.97
CA ILE A 66 4.02 -0.61 4.36
C ILE A 66 2.94 -0.33 3.31
N GLY A 67 2.88 -1.14 2.26
CA GLY A 67 1.88 -1.02 1.22
C GLY A 67 1.99 -2.16 0.23
N GLY A 68 0.86 -2.56 -0.34
CA GLY A 68 0.83 -3.66 -1.28
C GLY A 68 -0.22 -3.49 -2.36
N ILE A 69 -0.21 -4.42 -3.28
CA ILE A 69 -1.16 -4.52 -4.39
C ILE A 69 -1.70 -5.94 -4.49
N ASN A 70 -3.01 -6.05 -4.67
CA ASN A 70 -3.71 -7.29 -4.96
C ASN A 70 -4.37 -7.22 -6.34
N LYS A 71 -4.81 -8.35 -6.89
CA LYS A 71 -5.86 -8.33 -7.91
C LYS A 71 -7.10 -7.64 -7.33
N ASP A 72 -7.76 -6.76 -8.08
CA ASP A 72 -8.95 -6.08 -7.56
C ASP A 72 -10.08 -7.09 -7.31
N PRO A 73 -10.55 -7.27 -6.05
CA PRO A 73 -11.55 -8.28 -5.72
C PRO A 73 -12.97 -7.87 -6.15
N PHE A 74 -13.15 -6.67 -6.66
CA PHE A 74 -14.45 -6.12 -7.06
C PHE A 74 -14.63 -6.05 -8.59
N SER A 75 -13.62 -6.48 -9.35
CA SER A 75 -13.63 -6.47 -10.80
C SER A 75 -13.49 -7.88 -11.36
N THR A 76 -14.19 -8.14 -12.47
CA THR A 76 -13.96 -9.34 -13.29
C THR A 76 -12.76 -9.18 -14.22
N ASN A 77 -12.26 -7.96 -14.42
CA ASN A 77 -11.09 -7.70 -15.25
C ASN A 77 -9.80 -7.98 -14.45
N GLU A 78 -9.06 -8.99 -14.89
CA GLU A 78 -7.81 -9.42 -14.24
C GLU A 78 -6.65 -8.45 -14.42
N ARG A 79 -6.77 -7.49 -15.35
CA ARG A 79 -5.80 -6.42 -15.59
C ARG A 79 -5.97 -5.22 -14.65
N ILE A 80 -6.84 -5.32 -13.64
CA ILE A 80 -7.02 -4.28 -12.62
C ILE A 80 -6.37 -4.70 -11.30
N GLY A 81 -5.35 -3.95 -10.89
CA GLY A 81 -4.68 -4.09 -9.61
C GLY A 81 -5.25 -3.11 -8.58
N ARG A 82 -5.26 -3.50 -7.31
CA ARG A 82 -5.74 -2.66 -6.20
C ARG A 82 -4.62 -2.36 -5.21
N LEU A 83 -4.20 -1.10 -5.16
CA LEU A 83 -3.30 -0.62 -4.11
C LEU A 83 -4.05 -0.57 -2.77
N ARG A 84 -3.51 -1.24 -1.75
CA ARG A 84 -4.14 -1.34 -0.42
C ARG A 84 -3.14 -1.57 0.70
N ARG A 85 -3.65 -1.43 1.93
CA ARG A 85 -2.88 -1.55 3.19
C ARG A 85 -1.68 -0.59 3.21
N PHE A 86 -1.84 0.57 2.58
CA PHE A 86 -0.80 1.58 2.45
C PHE A 86 -0.78 2.50 3.66
N TYR A 87 0.35 2.59 4.34
CA TYR A 87 0.54 3.48 5.48
C TYR A 87 2.01 3.91 5.59
N VAL A 88 2.21 5.18 5.98
CA VAL A 88 3.52 5.75 6.29
C VAL A 88 3.44 6.34 7.69
N SER A 89 4.38 5.96 8.54
CA SER A 89 4.48 6.48 9.90
C SER A 89 4.54 8.00 9.90
N LYS A 90 3.85 8.64 10.85
CA LYS A 90 3.65 10.09 10.88
C LYS A 90 4.97 10.86 10.84
N GLY A 91 5.96 10.41 11.62
CA GLY A 91 7.31 11.01 11.68
C GLY A 91 8.13 10.88 10.38
N TYR A 92 7.68 10.04 9.44
CA TYR A 92 8.35 9.78 8.17
C TYR A 92 7.57 10.29 6.95
N ARG A 93 6.41 10.93 7.17
CA ARG A 93 5.66 11.62 6.10
C ARG A 93 6.43 12.82 5.60
N ARG A 94 6.14 13.21 4.34
CA ARG A 94 6.78 14.35 3.65
C ARG A 94 8.30 14.23 3.45
N LYS A 95 8.89 13.06 3.72
CA LYS A 95 10.30 12.72 3.45
C LYS A 95 10.51 11.86 2.20
N GLY A 96 9.53 11.85 1.29
CA GLY A 96 9.59 11.04 0.06
C GLY A 96 9.32 9.53 0.22
N VAL A 97 9.19 9.02 1.46
CA VAL A 97 8.95 7.59 1.77
C VAL A 97 7.73 7.04 1.02
N GLY A 98 6.58 7.71 1.15
CA GLY A 98 5.35 7.27 0.49
C GLY A 98 5.45 7.27 -1.03
N LYS A 99 6.06 8.30 -1.62
CA LYS A 99 6.28 8.38 -3.07
C LYS A 99 7.15 7.23 -3.55
N SER A 100 8.28 6.98 -2.88
CA SER A 100 9.18 5.86 -3.18
C SER A 100 8.45 4.51 -3.16
N LEU A 101 7.63 4.29 -2.13
CA LEU A 101 6.86 3.07 -1.97
C LEU A 101 5.82 2.87 -3.08
N VAL A 102 4.99 3.88 -3.38
CA VAL A 102 4.02 3.80 -4.48
C VAL A 102 4.73 3.59 -5.81
N THR A 103 5.78 4.36 -6.10
CA THR A 103 6.54 4.22 -7.36
C THR A 103 7.09 2.82 -7.53
N ARG A 104 7.61 2.19 -6.47
CA ARG A 104 8.04 0.78 -6.57
C ARG A 104 6.88 -0.16 -6.88
N ILE A 105 5.75 0.00 -6.18
CA ILE A 105 4.58 -0.85 -6.39
C ILE A 105 4.08 -0.72 -7.83
N LEU A 106 3.94 0.51 -8.34
CA LEU A 106 3.47 0.75 -9.71
C LEU A 106 4.41 0.17 -10.76
N LYS A 107 5.73 0.30 -10.56
CA LYS A 107 6.73 -0.26 -11.46
C LYS A 107 6.51 -1.77 -11.66
N ASP A 108 6.35 -2.52 -10.57
CA ASP A 108 6.20 -3.98 -10.67
C ASP A 108 4.79 -4.37 -11.10
N ALA A 109 3.80 -3.58 -10.70
CA ALA A 109 2.42 -3.79 -11.09
C ALA A 109 2.21 -3.65 -12.61
N SER A 110 3.03 -2.84 -13.30
CA SER A 110 2.96 -2.64 -14.76
C SER A 110 3.23 -3.90 -15.59
N GLU A 111 3.86 -4.93 -15.01
CA GLU A 111 4.04 -6.22 -15.66
C GLU A 111 2.75 -7.06 -15.68
N HIS A 112 1.78 -6.72 -14.82
CA HIS A 112 0.59 -7.55 -14.57
C HIS A 112 -0.73 -6.83 -14.87
N TYR A 113 -0.79 -5.52 -14.62
CA TYR A 113 -2.01 -4.73 -14.66
C TYR A 113 -1.87 -3.54 -15.61
N GLU A 114 -3.02 -3.13 -16.16
CA GLU A 114 -3.15 -1.93 -17.01
C GLU A 114 -3.73 -0.75 -16.23
N ILE A 115 -4.49 -1.04 -15.18
CA ILE A 115 -5.17 -0.04 -14.35
C ILE A 115 -4.94 -0.36 -12.88
N ILE A 116 -4.53 0.63 -12.11
CA ILE A 116 -4.45 0.55 -10.65
C ILE A 116 -5.55 1.37 -10.03
N VAL A 117 -6.31 0.76 -9.13
CA VAL A 117 -7.33 1.43 -8.33
C VAL A 117 -6.97 1.44 -6.85
N LEU A 118 -7.51 2.42 -6.12
CA LEU A 118 -7.42 2.46 -4.67
C LEU A 118 -8.66 3.09 -4.07
N TYR A 119 -8.78 2.94 -2.75
CA TYR A 119 -9.78 3.63 -1.97
C TYR A 119 -9.10 4.40 -0.84
N THR A 120 -9.52 5.65 -0.68
CA THR A 120 -9.24 6.47 0.49
C THR A 120 -10.39 7.44 0.72
N ASP A 121 -10.68 7.67 1.99
CA ASP A 121 -11.70 8.55 2.56
C ASP A 121 -11.10 9.83 3.15
N THR A 122 -9.77 9.98 3.15
CA THR A 122 -9.09 11.17 3.66
C THR A 122 -8.66 12.11 2.54
N GLU A 123 -8.89 13.40 2.72
CA GLU A 123 -8.47 14.42 1.75
C GLU A 123 -6.94 14.44 1.56
N HIS A 124 -6.19 14.23 2.64
CA HIS A 124 -4.73 14.21 2.59
C HIS A 124 -4.18 13.07 1.71
N ALA A 125 -4.70 11.86 1.88
CA ALA A 125 -4.30 10.73 1.03
C ALA A 125 -4.79 10.92 -0.42
N GLY A 126 -5.98 11.49 -0.62
CA GLY A 126 -6.47 11.85 -1.96
C GLY A 126 -5.48 12.77 -2.70
N LYS A 127 -5.11 13.90 -2.08
CA LYS A 127 -4.10 14.84 -2.62
C LYS A 127 -2.76 14.15 -2.87
N PHE A 128 -2.34 13.27 -1.97
CA PHE A 128 -1.12 12.48 -2.13
C PHE A 128 -1.17 11.61 -3.40
N TYR A 129 -2.24 10.83 -3.60
CA TYR A 129 -2.35 9.98 -4.80
C TYR A 129 -2.51 10.80 -6.08
N THR A 130 -3.27 11.89 -6.06
CA THR A 130 -3.37 12.80 -7.22
C THR A 130 -2.01 13.38 -7.61
N SER A 131 -1.16 13.73 -6.63
CA SER A 131 0.21 14.19 -6.91
C SER A 131 1.11 13.13 -7.57
N LEU A 132 0.69 11.86 -7.56
CA LEU A 132 1.37 10.73 -8.19
C LEU A 132 0.73 10.32 -9.53
N GLY A 133 -0.22 11.11 -10.04
CA GLY A 133 -0.88 10.88 -11.33
C GLY A 133 -2.20 10.13 -11.24
N PHE A 134 -2.65 9.72 -10.06
CA PHE A 134 -3.98 9.12 -9.92
C PHE A 134 -5.08 10.14 -10.16
N ILE A 135 -6.08 9.76 -10.94
CA ILE A 135 -7.27 10.56 -11.20
C ILE A 135 -8.32 10.17 -10.17
N LYS A 136 -8.92 11.16 -9.52
CA LYS A 136 -10.04 10.95 -8.61
C LYS A 136 -11.27 10.53 -9.43
N ASP A 137 -11.85 9.40 -9.09
CA ASP A 137 -13.07 8.89 -9.70
C ASP A 137 -14.19 8.92 -8.65
N SER A 138 -15.18 9.79 -8.86
CA SER A 138 -16.33 9.95 -7.97
C SER A 138 -17.48 8.99 -8.28
N ASN A 139 -17.39 8.23 -9.38
CA ASN A 139 -18.51 7.41 -9.86
C ASN A 139 -18.45 5.96 -9.35
N SER A 140 -17.32 5.53 -8.78
CA SER A 140 -17.15 4.19 -8.22
C SER A 140 -17.34 4.17 -6.70
N LEU A 141 -18.26 3.34 -6.22
CA LEU A 141 -18.45 3.11 -4.77
C LEU A 141 -17.32 2.26 -4.16
N LYS A 142 -16.52 1.58 -4.99
CA LYS A 142 -15.48 0.63 -4.55
C LYS A 142 -14.06 1.16 -4.73
N SER A 143 -13.87 2.29 -5.40
CA SER A 143 -12.56 2.94 -5.57
C SER A 143 -12.76 4.44 -5.67
N THR A 144 -11.87 5.23 -5.05
CA THR A 144 -11.94 6.70 -5.14
C THR A 144 -10.94 7.28 -6.13
N HIS A 145 -9.93 6.50 -6.53
CA HIS A 145 -8.93 6.93 -7.48
C HIS A 145 -8.50 5.76 -8.38
N SER A 146 -8.10 6.10 -9.60
CA SER A 146 -7.55 5.18 -10.59
C SER A 146 -6.32 5.77 -11.29
N LEU A 147 -5.45 4.92 -11.79
CA LEU A 147 -4.29 5.27 -12.61
C LEU A 147 -4.18 4.24 -13.73
N LYS A 148 -4.09 4.71 -14.97
CA LYS A 148 -3.69 3.87 -16.11
C LYS A 148 -2.16 3.81 -16.15
N LEU A 149 -1.61 2.60 -16.20
CA LEU A 149 -0.16 2.34 -16.20
C LEU A 149 0.47 2.53 -17.58
#